data_AF-A0AA39MGV7-F1
#
_entry.id   AF-A0AA39MGV7-F1
#
_cell.length_a   1.000
_cell.length_b   1.000
_cell.length_c   1.000
_cell.angle_alpha   90.00
_cell.angle_beta   90.00
_cell.angle_gamma   90.00
#
_symmetry.space_group_name_H-M   'P 1'
#
loop_
_entity.id
_entity.type
_entity.pdbx_description
1 polymer ?
#
loop_
_entity_poly.entity_id
_entity_poly.type
_entity_poly.pdbx_seq_one_letter_code
_entity_poly.pdbx_strand_id
1 'polypeptide(L)'
;SDYEQKYSEDTRYEETGPNARVWRTYQDESLVFDINMVGQLRDSVDVLLVFAGLFSAVVTSFVAQTYQSLQVDYVQMSASLLFELVAVQ
;
A
#
# COMPACT_ATOMS: atom_id res chain seq x y z
N SER A 1 11.06 -30.28 6.71
CA SER A 1 10.30 -30.86 7.83
C SER A 1 10.28 -32.36 7.66
N ASP A 2 10.55 -33.13 8.71
CA ASP A 2 10.43 -34.59 8.66
C ASP A 2 8.97 -34.99 9.00
N TYR A 3 8.14 -35.04 7.97
CA TYR A 3 6.71 -35.39 8.13
C TYR A 3 6.49 -36.87 8.40
N GLU A 4 7.48 -37.72 8.13
CA GLU A 4 7.45 -39.16 8.41
C GLU A 4 7.58 -39.44 9.91
N GLN A 5 8.30 -38.57 10.65
CA GLN A 5 8.30 -38.60 12.12
C GLN A 5 7.06 -37.95 12.74
N LYS A 6 6.49 -36.93 12.10
CA LYS A 6 5.33 -36.18 12.64
C LYS A 6 4.01 -36.95 12.49
N TYR A 7 3.86 -37.70 11.40
CA TYR A 7 2.67 -38.48 11.10
C TYR A 7 3.08 -39.92 10.78
N SER A 8 2.57 -40.87 11.57
CA SER A 8 2.77 -42.30 11.34
C SER A 8 2.27 -42.73 9.96
N GLU A 9 2.81 -43.82 9.43
CA GLU A 9 2.30 -44.43 8.20
C GLU A 9 0.81 -44.78 8.34
N ASP A 10 0.05 -44.49 7.30
CA ASP A 10 -1.35 -44.89 7.25
C ASP A 10 -1.43 -46.41 7.03
N THR A 11 -2.52 -47.03 7.47
CA THR A 11 -2.73 -48.45 7.17
C THR A 11 -2.96 -48.65 5.68
N ARG A 12 -2.48 -49.78 5.14
CA ARG A 12 -2.65 -50.13 3.73
C ARG A 12 -4.11 -50.00 3.31
N TYR A 13 -4.36 -49.21 2.25
CA TYR A 13 -5.66 -48.80 1.71
C TYR A 13 -6.35 -47.59 2.38
N GLU A 14 -5.79 -47.00 3.44
CA GLU A 14 -6.30 -45.76 4.07
C GLU A 14 -5.53 -44.49 3.66
N GLU A 15 -4.52 -44.62 2.78
CA GLU A 15 -3.65 -43.53 2.29
C GLU A 15 -4.40 -42.38 1.58
N THR A 16 -5.66 -42.60 1.18
CA THR A 16 -6.53 -41.57 0.57
C THR A 16 -7.72 -41.20 1.44
N GLY A 17 -7.82 -41.79 2.64
CA GLY A 17 -8.88 -41.50 3.58
C GLY A 17 -8.84 -40.05 4.08
N PRO A 18 -9.92 -39.54 4.69
CA PRO A 18 -9.99 -38.17 5.20
C PRO A 18 -8.91 -37.84 6.24
N ASN A 19 -8.39 -38.87 6.92
CA ASN A 19 -7.36 -38.77 7.95
C ASN A 19 -5.96 -39.14 7.46
N ALA A 20 -5.79 -39.38 6.16
CA ALA A 20 -4.50 -39.78 5.60
C ALA A 20 -3.43 -38.72 5.87
N ARG A 21 -2.22 -39.21 6.13
CA ARG A 21 -1.01 -38.43 6.35
C ARG A 21 -0.79 -37.38 5.26
N VAL A 22 -1.06 -37.71 3.99
CA VAL A 22 -0.90 -36.78 2.86
C VAL A 22 -1.68 -35.48 3.05
N TRP A 23 -2.91 -35.55 3.57
CA TRP A 23 -3.75 -34.37 3.78
C TRP A 23 -3.28 -33.52 4.95
N ARG A 24 -2.79 -34.16 6.01
CA ARG A 24 -2.23 -33.46 7.19
C ARG A 24 -0.91 -32.76 6.85
N THR A 25 -0.04 -33.44 6.10
CA THR A 25 1.19 -32.85 5.57
C THR A 25 0.89 -31.70 4.62
N TYR A 26 -0.06 -31.88 3.69
CA TYR A 26 -0.49 -30.82 2.80
C TYR A 26 -1.02 -29.60 3.57
N GLN A 27 -1.86 -29.82 4.58
CA GLN A 27 -2.42 -28.74 5.39
C GLN A 27 -1.35 -27.95 6.15
N ASP A 28 -0.34 -28.64 6.70
CA ASP A 28 0.79 -27.98 7.36
C ASP A 28 1.58 -27.11 6.38
N GLU A 29 1.92 -27.65 5.21
CA GLU A 29 2.66 -26.92 4.19
C GLU A 29 1.84 -25.76 3.60
N SER A 30 0.55 -25.96 3.36
CA SER A 30 -0.34 -24.91 2.86
C SER A 30 -0.46 -23.76 3.86
N LEU A 31 -0.56 -24.07 5.16
CA LEU A 31 -0.61 -23.04 6.20
C LEU A 31 0.69 -22.24 6.24
N VAL A 32 1.85 -22.91 6.19
CA VAL A 32 3.15 -22.22 6.15
C VAL A 32 3.27 -21.34 4.91
N PHE A 33 2.86 -21.86 3.75
CA PHE A 33 2.86 -21.12 2.49
C PHE A 33 1.94 -19.88 2.56
N ASP A 34 0.72 -20.04 3.06
CA ASP A 34 -0.26 -18.95 3.16
C ASP A 34 0.22 -17.84 4.09
N ILE A 35 0.75 -18.20 5.27
CA ILE A 35 1.32 -17.21 6.21
C ILE A 35 2.48 -16.47 5.56
N ASN A 36 3.37 -17.20 4.87
CA ASN A 36 4.52 -16.60 4.21
C ASN A 36 4.08 -15.65 3.08
N MET A 37 3.12 -16.07 2.24
CA MET A 37 2.57 -15.26 1.16
C MET A 37 1.90 -13.99 1.68
N VAL A 38 1.05 -14.09 2.71
CA VAL A 38 0.41 -12.93 3.33
C VAL A 38 1.44 -12.01 3.97
N GLY A 39 2.48 -12.55 4.59
CA GLY A 39 3.60 -11.78 5.13
C GLY A 39 4.31 -10.96 4.05
N GLN A 40 4.73 -11.60 2.96
CA GLN A 40 5.38 -10.92 1.84
C GLN A 40 4.49 -9.85 1.20
N LEU A 41 3.19 -10.15 1.04
CA LEU A 41 2.24 -9.19 0.50
C LEU A 41 2.11 -7.97 1.42
N ARG A 42 1.99 -8.18 2.73
CA ARG A 42 1.91 -7.09 3.71
C ARG A 42 3.12 -6.19 3.64
N ASP A 43 4.32 -6.76 3.62
CA ASP A 43 5.56 -5.99 3.58
C ASP A 43 5.68 -5.19 2.26
N SER A 44 5.20 -5.77 1.15
CA SER A 44 5.12 -5.06 -0.14
C SER A 44 4.12 -3.90 -0.12
N VAL A 45 2.95 -4.11 0.49
CA VAL A 45 1.91 -3.07 0.62
C VAL A 45 2.36 -1.94 1.55
N ASP A 46 3.06 -2.24 2.64
CA ASP A 46 3.60 -1.23 3.55
C ASP A 46 4.52 -0.25 2.81
N VAL A 47 5.47 -0.78 2.04
CA VAL A 47 6.37 0.02 1.21
C VAL A 47 5.59 0.83 0.17
N LEU A 48 4.62 0.21 -0.52
CA LEU A 48 3.79 0.90 -1.50
C LEU A 48 2.98 2.05 -0.88
N LEU A 49 2.45 1.86 0.33
CA LEU A 49 1.69 2.89 1.04
C LEU A 49 2.58 4.06 1.47
N VAL A 50 3.82 3.80 1.89
CA VAL A 50 4.80 4.87 2.15
C VAL A 50 5.07 5.68 0.88
N PHE A 51 5.29 5.01 -0.26
CA PHE A 51 5.48 5.70 -1.53
C PHE A 51 4.24 6.49 -1.96
N ALA A 52 3.05 5.91 -1.84
CA ALA A 52 1.79 6.56 -2.16
C ALA A 52 1.57 7.81 -1.29
N GLY A 53 1.85 7.71 0.02
CA GLY A 53 1.74 8.83 0.96
C GLY A 53 2.72 9.96 0.62
N LEU A 54 3.99 9.64 0.37
CA LEU A 54 5.00 10.64 -0.01
C LEU A 54 4.67 11.28 -1.36
N PHE A 55 4.30 10.48 -2.36
CA PHE A 55 3.89 10.99 -3.66
C PHE A 55 2.68 11.92 -3.54
N SER A 56 1.65 11.52 -2.79
CA SER A 56 0.48 12.36 -2.56
C SER A 56 0.84 13.65 -1.85
N ALA A 57 1.72 13.62 -0.84
CA ALA A 57 2.15 14.83 -0.13
C ALA A 57 2.88 15.82 -1.06
N VAL A 58 3.75 15.31 -1.93
CA VAL A 58 4.45 16.12 -2.94
C VAL A 58 3.46 16.72 -3.92
N VAL A 59 2.52 15.92 -4.46
CA VAL A 59 1.49 16.39 -5.40
C VAL A 59 0.58 17.43 -4.74
N THR A 60 0.11 17.21 -3.52
CA THR A 60 -0.72 18.18 -2.78
C THR A 60 0.03 19.48 -2.56
N SER A 61 1.30 19.44 -2.16
CA SER A 61 2.13 20.63 -1.95
C SER A 61 2.34 21.41 -3.25
N PHE A 62 2.63 20.68 -4.34
CA PHE A 62 2.76 21.27 -5.66
C PHE A 62 1.46 21.96 -6.10
N VAL A 63 0.32 21.30 -5.93
CA VAL A 63 -0.99 21.86 -6.28
C VAL A 63 -1.30 23.09 -5.42
N ALA A 64 -1.06 23.05 -4.11
CA ALA A 64 -1.31 24.17 -3.21
C ALA A 64 -0.50 25.42 -3.59
N GLN A 65 0.80 25.25 -3.87
CA GLN A 65 1.67 26.35 -4.28
C GLN A 65 1.32 26.85 -5.68
N THR A 66 1.10 25.94 -6.63
CA THR A 66 0.76 26.32 -8.01
C THR A 66 -0.56 27.07 -8.06
N TYR A 67 -1.55 26.66 -7.25
CA TYR A 67 -2.81 27.38 -7.13
C TYR A 67 -2.60 28.82 -6.66
N GLN A 68 -1.79 29.05 -5.61
CA GLN A 68 -1.45 30.40 -5.16
C GLN A 68 -0.72 31.21 -6.23
N SER A 69 0.24 30.60 -6.94
CA SER A 69 0.98 31.27 -8.03
C SER A 69 0.12 31.60 -9.24
N LEU A 70 -0.98 30.87 -9.48
CA LEU A 70 -1.93 31.16 -10.54
C LEU A 70 -2.99 32.20 -10.15
N GLN A 71 -3.16 32.45 -8.85
CA GLN A 71 -4.13 33.44 -8.38
C GLN A 71 -3.69 34.85 -8.79
N VAL A 72 -4.68 35.69 -9.08
CA VAL A 72 -4.47 37.10 -9.37
C VAL A 72 -3.87 37.78 -8.13
N ASP A 73 -2.78 38.51 -8.32
CA ASP A 73 -2.20 39.34 -7.26
C ASP A 73 -3.07 40.58 -7.04
N TYR A 74 -4.01 40.47 -6.09
CA TYR A 74 -4.89 41.56 -5.69
C TYR A 74 -4.12 42.73 -5.07
N VAL A 75 -2.94 42.51 -4.49
CA VAL A 75 -2.09 43.60 -3.98
C VAL A 75 -1.58 44.43 -5.14
N GLN A 76 -1.02 43.77 -6.16
CA GLN A 76 -0.57 44.45 -7.38
C GLN A 76 -1.73 45.16 -8.08
N MET A 77 -2.88 44.50 -8.22
CA MET A 77 -4.07 45.10 -8.84
C MET A 77 -4.56 46.33 -8.05
N SER A 78 -4.63 46.24 -6.73
CA SER A 78 -5.03 47.38 -5.88
C SER A 78 -4.03 48.55 -5.95
N ALA A 79 -2.73 48.27 -5.99
CA ALA A 79 -1.69 49.28 -6.14
C ALA A 79 -1.80 49.99 -7.50
N SER A 80 -2.06 49.26 -8.58
CA SER A 80 -2.29 49.83 -9.91
C SER A 80 -3.53 50.75 -9.91
N LEU A 81 -4.64 50.30 -9.32
CA LEU A 81 -5.87 51.10 -9.25
C LEU A 81 -5.70 52.37 -8.40
N LEU A 82 -4.97 52.30 -7.28
CA LEU A 82 -4.66 53.47 -6.46
C LEU A 82 -3.79 54.48 -7.21
N PHE A 83 -2.79 53.99 -7.96
CA PHE A 83 -1.95 54.85 -8.79
C PHE A 83 -2.75 55.56 -9.88
N GLU A 84 -3.67 54.84 -10.53
CA GLU A 84 -4.58 55.41 -11.53
C GLU A 84 -5.51 56.48 -10.92
N LEU A 85 -6.07 56.23 -9.74
CA LEU A 85 -6.89 57.20 -9.01
C LEU A 85 -6.14 58.50 -8.70
N VAL A 86 -4.87 58.39 -8.28
CA VAL A 86 -4.01 59.54 -8.02
C VAL A 86 -3.63 60.27 -9.32
N ALA A 87 -3.45 59.55 -10.43
CA ALA A 87 -3.07 60.14 -11.71
C ALA A 87 -4.20 60.91 -12.43
N VAL A 88 -5.46 60.66 -12.06
CA VAL A 88 -6.65 61.36 -12.59
C VAL A 88 -7.00 62.64 -11.80
N GLN A 89 -6.42 62.83 -10.61
CA GLN A 89 -6.51 64.07 -9.82
C GLN A 89 -5.59 65.17 -10.35
#